data_AF-A0A0H3GS27-F1
#
_entry.id   AF-A0A0H3GS27-F1
#
_cell.length_a   1.000
_cell.length_b   1.000
_cell.length_c   1.000
_cell.angle_alpha   90.00
_cell.angle_beta   90.00
_cell.angle_gamma   90.00
#
_symmetry.space_group_name_H-M   'P 1'
#
loop_
_entity.id
_entity.type
_entity.pdbx_description
1 polymer ?
#
loop_
_entity_poly.entity_id
_entity_poly.type
_entity_poly.pdbx_seq_one_letter_code
_entity_poly.pdbx_strand_id
1 'polypeptide(L)' 'MYYTLGDTTLHFYRYQCKFYVAHWEGGNVMSEKFKSFIEQITENTGLDAKRVETAARDYFTNVD' A
#
# COMPACT_ATOMS: atom_id res chain seq x y z
N MET A 1 -2.65 -9.75 1.18
CA MET A 1 -2.06 -9.99 2.53
C MET A 1 -2.24 -8.72 3.35
N TYR A 2 -2.58 -8.85 4.64
CA TYR A 2 -2.82 -7.70 5.52
C TYR A 2 -1.54 -7.32 6.27
N TYR A 3 -1.18 -6.05 6.24
CA TYR A 3 -0.06 -5.47 6.99
C TYR A 3 -0.59 -4.47 7.99
N THR A 4 -0.45 -4.76 9.28
CA THR A 4 -0.82 -3.82 10.35
C THR A 4 0.37 -2.91 10.66
N LEU A 5 0.22 -1.62 10.38
CA LEU A 5 1.20 -0.59 10.68
C LEU A 5 0.61 0.35 11.73
N GLY A 6 0.98 0.14 13.00
CA GLY A 6 0.35 0.86 14.12
C GLY A 6 -1.12 0.44 14.25
N ASP A 7 -2.05 1.40 14.20
CA ASP A 7 -3.49 1.16 14.30
C ASP A 7 -4.16 0.90 12.94
N THR A 8 -3.43 1.08 11.83
CA THR A 8 -3.98 0.96 10.48
C THR A 8 -3.58 -0.36 9.85
N THR A 9 -4.55 -1.11 9.35
CA THR A 9 -4.29 -2.34 8.59
C THR A 9 -4.45 -2.09 7.10
N LEU A 10 -3.36 -2.25 6.35
CA LEU A 10 -3.30 -2.11 4.90
C LEU A 10 -3.45 -3.47 4.22
N HIS A 11 -4.27 -3.54 3.18
CA HIS A 11 -4.37 -4.68 2.28
C HIS A 11 -3.92 -4.28 0.88
N PHE A 12 -2.90 -4.97 0.36
CA PHE A 12 -2.35 -4.73 -0.98
C PHE A 12 -2.84 -5.76 -2.00
N TYR A 13 -2.98 -5.36 -3.25
CA TYR A 13 -3.18 -6.23 -4.41
C TYR A 13 -2.85 -5.50 -5.73
N ARG A 14 -2.59 -6.23 -6.83
CA ARG A 14 -2.54 -5.65 -8.17
C ARG A 14 -3.90 -5.70 -8.87
N TYR A 15 -4.30 -4.57 -9.46
CA TYR A 15 -5.48 -4.49 -10.32
C TYR A 15 -5.08 -4.40 -11.79
N GLN A 16 -5.73 -5.20 -12.65
CA GLN A 16 -5.44 -5.32 -14.09
C GLN A 16 -3.95 -5.54 -14.40
N CYS A 17 -3.23 -6.24 -13.52
CA CYS A 17 -1.77 -6.49 -13.60
C CYS A 17 -0.89 -5.24 -13.72
N LYS A 18 -1.45 -4.03 -13.52
CA LYS A 18 -0.79 -2.74 -13.81
C LYS A 18 -0.82 -1.78 -12.63
N PHE A 19 -1.94 -1.75 -11.91
CA PHE A 19 -2.17 -0.78 -10.84
C PHE A 19 -1.85 -1.40 -9.49
N TYR A 20 -1.04 -0.71 -8.69
CA TYR A 20 -0.85 -1.01 -7.28
C TYR A 20 -2.05 -0.47 -6.52
N VAL A 21 -2.71 -1.34 -5.73
CA VAL A 21 -3.84 -0.97 -4.90
C VAL A 21 -3.57 -1.27 -3.44
N ALA A 22 -3.93 -0.31 -2.59
CA ALA A 22 -3.94 -0.42 -1.14
C ALA A 22 -5.34 -0.06 -0.65
N HIS A 23 -5.87 -0.85 0.27
CA HIS A 23 -7.15 -0.63 0.92
C HIS A 23 -6.97 -0.75 2.43
N TRP A 24 -7.55 0.16 3.20
CA TRP A 24 -7.68 0.12 4.65
C TRP A 24 -9.05 0.61 5.10
N GLU A 25 -9.36 0.41 6.37
CA GLU A 25 -10.59 0.93 6.98
C GLU A 25 -10.66 2.46 6.81
N GLY A 26 -11.57 2.93 5.95
CA GLY A 26 -11.79 4.35 5.68
C GLY A 26 -11.12 4.91 4.42
N GLY A 27 -10.43 4.12 3.61
CA GLY A 27 -9.87 4.63 2.36
C GLY A 27 -9.15 3.61 1.49
N ASN A 28 -8.89 4.01 0.25
CA ASN A 28 -8.08 3.23 -0.67
C ASN A 28 -7.25 4.15 -1.57
N VAL A 29 -6.14 3.62 -2.07
CA VAL A 29 -5.27 4.27 -3.05
C VAL A 29 -5.02 3.31 -4.19
N MET A 30 -5.06 3.84 -5.41
CA MET A 30 -4.70 3.14 -6.62
C MET A 30 -3.73 4.00 -7.44
N SER A 31 -2.61 3.45 -7.85
CA SER A 31 -1.67 4.14 -8.74
C SER A 31 -0.90 3.17 -9.61
N GLU A 32 -0.57 3.58 -10.83
CA GLU A 32 0.33 2.83 -11.72
C GLU A 32 1.80 2.97 -11.30
N LYS A 33 2.13 4.04 -10.57
CA LYS A 33 3.51 4.35 -10.18
C LYS A 33 3.71 3.99 -8.72
N PHE A 34 4.60 3.03 -8.45
CA PHE A 34 4.90 2.58 -7.09
C PHE A 34 5.29 3.73 -6.15
N LYS A 35 6.08 4.70 -6.58
CA LYS A 35 6.42 5.87 -5.74
C LYS A 35 5.18 6.68 -5.35
N SER A 36 4.35 7.03 -6.33
CA SER A 36 3.10 7.77 -6.11
C SER A 36 2.09 6.98 -5.28
N PHE A 37 2.11 5.66 -5.38
CA PHE A 37 1.32 4.76 -4.54
C PHE A 37 1.70 4.90 -3.06
N ILE A 38 3.00 4.83 -2.74
CA ILE A 38 3.48 4.98 -1.35
C ILE A 38 3.22 6.39 -0.82
N GLU A 39 3.46 7.43 -1.63
CA GLU A 39 3.20 8.83 -1.26
C GLU A 39 1.72 9.02 -0.88
N GLN A 40 0.79 8.58 -1.73
CA GLN A 40 -0.64 8.71 -1.46
C GLN A 40 -1.08 7.94 -0.21
N ILE A 41 -0.55 6.73 0.05
CA ILE A 41 -0.88 6.00 1.29
C ILE A 41 -0.39 6.79 2.49
N THR A 42 0.85 7.29 2.45
CA THR A 42 1.46 8.09 3.51
C THR A 42 0.65 9.37 3.78
N GLU A 43 0.22 10.08 2.73
CA GLU A 43 -0.59 11.29 2.84
C GLU A 43 -1.98 11.02 3.43
N ASN A 44 -2.65 9.94 3.02
CA ASN A 44 -4.00 9.64 3.50
C ASN A 44 -4.04 9.02 4.90
N THR A 45 -2.99 8.30 5.30
CA THR A 45 -2.97 7.54 6.58
C THR A 45 -2.07 8.18 7.64
N GLY A 46 -1.16 9.07 7.27
CA GLY A 46 -0.11 9.59 8.15
C GLY A 46 0.96 8.55 8.53
N LEU A 47 0.95 7.36 7.92
CA LEU A 47 1.94 6.32 8.18
C LEU A 47 3.31 6.69 7.62
N ASP A 48 4.38 6.22 8.27
CA ASP A 48 5.74 6.43 7.78
C ASP A 48 5.95 5.79 6.40
N ALA A 49 6.42 6.60 5.44
CA ALA A 49 6.61 6.19 4.05
C ALA A 49 7.54 4.98 3.91
N LYS A 50 8.60 4.86 4.75
CA LYS A 50 9.52 3.71 4.67
C LYS A 50 8.87 2.43 5.15
N ARG A 51 8.02 2.50 6.19
CA ARG A 51 7.24 1.35 6.66
C ARG A 51 6.23 0.89 5.61
N VAL A 52 5.51 1.81 4.99
CA VAL A 52 4.57 1.51 3.90
C VAL A 52 5.31 0.92 2.70
N GLU A 53 6.45 1.51 2.30
CA GLU A 53 7.28 1.01 1.21
C GLU A 53 7.77 -0.41 1.47
N THR A 54 8.27 -0.70 2.68
CA THR A 54 8.77 -2.03 3.03
C THR A 54 7.66 -3.07 2.95
N ALA A 55 6.48 -2.77 3.51
CA ALA A 55 5.33 -3.66 3.49
C ALA A 55 4.81 -3.91 2.06
N ALA A 56 4.71 -2.85 1.26
CA ALA A 56 4.29 -2.96 -0.14
C ALA A 56 5.30 -3.74 -0.98
N ARG A 57 6.60 -3.49 -0.82
CA ARG A 57 7.66 -4.23 -1.53
C ARG A 57 7.63 -5.70 -1.18
N ASP A 58 7.52 -6.03 0.10
CA ASP A 58 7.41 -7.41 0.56
C ASP A 58 6.23 -8.11 -0.12
N TYR A 59 5.06 -7.47 -0.13
CA TYR A 59 3.87 -8.01 -0.78
C TYR A 59 4.05 -8.22 -2.29
N PHE A 60 4.46 -7.18 -3.03
CA PHE A 60 4.55 -7.22 -4.49
C PHE A 60 5.77 -7.99 -5.02
N THR A 61 6.65 -8.47 -4.12
CA THR A 61 7.80 -9.32 -4.47
C THR A 61 7.57 -10.78 -4.10
N ASN A 62 6.92 -11.04 -2.96
CA ASN A 62 6.80 -12.39 -2.39
C ASN A 62 5.41 -13.01 -2.51
N VAL A 63 4.36 -12.21 -2.76
CA VAL A 63 2.97 -12.69 -2.75
C VAL A 63 2.27 -12.52 -4.10
N ASP A 64 2.42 -11.35 -4.73
CA ASP A 64 1.93 -11.08 -6.08
C ASP A 64 2.86 -11.68 -7.15
#